data_AF-A0A6P2GR02-F1
#
_entry.id   AF-A0A6P2GR02-F1
#
_cell.length_a   1.000
_cell.length_b   1.000
_cell.length_c   1.000
_cell.angle_alpha   90.00
_cell.angle_beta   90.00
_cell.angle_gamma   90.00
#
_symmetry.space_group_name_H-M   'P 1'
#
loop_
_entity.id
_entity.type
_entity.pdbx_description
1 polymer ?
#
loop_
_entity_poly.entity_id
_entity_poly.type
_entity_poly.pdbx_seq_one_letter_code
_entity_poly.pdbx_strand_id
1 'polypeptide(L)'
;MQIEYFPYQPSALGNFILNESVLDATVTGGLSTVVPAYVYGQFSDDFDIQAFFSGLNTTAQGYCDWFQNTPLSVYTNANINGPLLDWVGQGLYGISRPVLSTLTTRTIGQVNSVAANSFAVNRHFIIRSGTVSVADDDIYKRVLTWHLYLGDGRQMSVQWMKRRIARFLFGADGSDIPVDYLRQIGITQPNLPPTGATGSVAVNTAAVNTIKARSQKAARTLQITIPNSSIGQAFQILLSQGYLAVPFQVTFTVVLQS
;
A
#
# COMPACT_ATOMS: atom_id res chain seq x y z
N MET A 1 43.58 -48.43 57.74
CA MET A 1 44.53 -47.30 57.91
C MET A 1 44.86 -46.83 56.50
N GLN A 2 44.41 -45.70 55.97
CA GLN A 2 43.53 -44.62 56.42
C GLN A 2 42.90 -44.08 55.11
N ILE A 3 41.56 -44.02 55.01
CA ILE A 3 40.89 -43.44 53.84
C ILE A 3 40.85 -41.93 54.09
N GLU A 4 41.65 -41.16 53.34
CA GLU A 4 41.59 -39.70 53.37
C GLU A 4 40.32 -39.23 52.65
N TYR A 5 39.41 -38.66 53.42
CA TYR A 5 38.30 -37.86 52.92
C TYR A 5 38.83 -36.48 52.53
N PHE A 6 38.81 -36.16 51.23
CA PHE A 6 38.94 -34.77 50.78
C PHE A 6 37.58 -34.07 50.96
N PRO A 7 37.49 -33.01 51.78
CA PRO A 7 36.25 -32.26 51.92
C PRO A 7 35.96 -31.46 50.64
N TYR A 8 34.72 -31.57 50.16
CA TYR A 8 34.13 -30.70 49.15
C TYR A 8 34.23 -29.23 49.59
N GLN A 9 35.00 -28.43 48.87
CA GLN A 9 35.00 -26.96 49.00
C GLN A 9 33.88 -26.41 48.11
N PRO A 10 32.83 -25.76 48.66
CA PRO A 10 31.81 -25.13 47.82
C PRO A 10 32.44 -23.91 47.13
N SER A 11 32.73 -24.02 45.84
CA SER A 11 33.10 -22.88 45.01
C SER A 11 31.89 -21.96 44.84
N ALA A 12 31.96 -20.80 45.46
CA ALA A 12 31.28 -19.55 45.12
C ALA A 12 29.81 -19.68 44.65
N LEU A 13 28.89 -19.99 45.57
CA LEU A 13 27.53 -19.48 45.45
C LEU A 13 27.58 -17.96 45.66
N GLY A 14 27.76 -17.23 44.57
CA GLY A 14 27.55 -15.79 44.54
C GLY A 14 26.10 -15.49 44.93
N ASN A 15 25.95 -14.73 46.01
CA ASN A 15 24.68 -14.28 46.57
C ASN A 15 23.69 -13.84 45.47
N PHE A 16 22.60 -14.59 45.31
CA PHE A 16 21.41 -14.11 44.62
C PHE A 16 20.66 -13.17 45.57
N ILE A 17 21.16 -11.94 45.70
CA ILE A 17 20.39 -10.85 46.29
C ILE A 17 19.30 -10.54 45.26
N LEU A 18 18.06 -10.90 45.58
CA LEU A 18 16.88 -10.37 44.91
C LEU A 18 16.85 -8.86 45.18
N ASN A 19 17.45 -8.09 44.29
CA ASN A 19 17.17 -6.66 44.21
C ASN A 19 15.68 -6.53 43.83
N GLU A 20 14.85 -6.09 44.78
CA GLU A 20 13.44 -5.78 44.55
C GLU A 20 13.21 -4.66 43.52
N SER A 21 14.28 -4.07 42.96
CA SER A 21 14.24 -3.16 41.81
C SER A 21 14.09 -3.84 40.45
N VAL A 22 14.00 -5.18 40.37
CA VAL A 22 13.78 -5.93 39.11
C VAL A 22 12.31 -6.34 38.93
N LEU A 23 11.43 -6.00 39.87
CA LEU A 23 10.00 -6.30 39.80
C LEU A 23 9.16 -5.24 39.06
N ASP A 24 9.78 -4.40 38.24
CA ASP A 24 9.07 -3.67 37.16
C ASP A 24 9.44 -4.25 35.79
N ALA A 25 9.24 -5.55 35.69
CA ALA A 25 9.26 -6.29 34.45
C ALA A 25 7.81 -6.59 34.04
N THR A 26 7.05 -5.56 33.71
CA THR A 26 6.16 -5.71 32.55
C THR A 26 7.05 -5.88 31.30
N VAL A 27 7.77 -7.01 31.24
CA VAL A 27 8.56 -7.44 30.08
C VAL A 27 7.55 -7.81 29.01
N THR A 28 7.11 -6.77 28.34
CA THR A 28 6.38 -6.81 27.07
C THR A 28 7.41 -6.88 25.94
N GLY A 29 8.54 -7.57 26.18
CA GLY A 29 9.63 -7.78 25.23
C GLY A 29 9.75 -9.26 24.97
N GLY A 30 9.61 -9.67 23.72
CA GLY A 30 9.85 -11.06 23.31
C GLY A 30 11.28 -11.51 23.65
N LEU A 31 11.53 -12.82 23.63
CA LEU A 31 12.89 -13.36 23.76
C LEU A 31 13.80 -12.69 22.72
N SER A 32 14.79 -11.95 23.19
CA SER A 32 15.78 -11.24 22.36
C SER A 32 16.94 -12.13 21.94
N THR A 33 17.14 -13.27 22.62
CA THR A 33 18.24 -14.19 22.37
C THR A 33 17.75 -15.60 22.10
N VAL A 34 18.46 -16.30 21.21
CA VAL A 34 18.18 -17.71 20.94
C VAL A 34 18.70 -18.60 22.07
N VAL A 35 18.06 -19.74 22.30
CA VAL A 35 18.63 -20.79 23.15
C VAL A 35 19.81 -21.41 22.38
N PRO A 36 21.06 -21.26 22.86
CA PRO A 36 22.21 -21.75 22.13
C PRO A 36 22.27 -23.29 22.16
N ALA A 37 22.71 -23.87 21.06
CA ALA A 37 23.14 -25.26 21.01
C ALA A 37 24.54 -25.40 21.63
N TYR A 38 24.76 -26.49 22.36
CA TYR A 38 26.01 -26.78 23.05
C TYR A 38 26.65 -28.06 22.55
N VAL A 39 27.98 -28.09 22.54
CA VAL A 39 28.78 -29.28 22.22
C VAL A 39 28.75 -30.25 23.41
N TYR A 40 28.65 -31.55 23.14
CA TYR A 40 28.84 -32.57 24.18
C TYR A 40 30.27 -32.54 24.72
N GLY A 41 30.45 -32.71 26.04
CA GLY A 41 31.77 -32.57 26.67
C GLY A 41 32.88 -33.45 26.09
N GLN A 42 32.53 -34.60 25.49
CA GLN A 42 33.47 -35.52 24.83
C GLN A 42 34.13 -34.95 23.57
N PHE A 43 33.59 -33.88 22.99
CA PHE A 43 34.10 -33.20 21.79
C PHE A 43 34.47 -31.74 22.08
N SER A 44 34.70 -31.42 23.35
CA SER A 44 35.04 -30.07 23.78
C SER A 44 36.49 -29.68 23.46
N ASP A 45 37.30 -30.61 22.98
CA ASP A 45 38.68 -30.40 22.53
C ASP A 45 38.80 -30.21 21.00
N ASP A 46 37.77 -30.61 20.25
CA ASP A 46 37.74 -30.49 18.79
C ASP A 46 37.32 -29.07 18.36
N PHE A 47 38.27 -28.35 17.74
CA PHE A 47 38.07 -26.98 17.27
C PHE A 47 37.02 -26.87 16.15
N ASP A 48 36.97 -27.84 15.24
CA ASP A 48 36.06 -27.79 14.09
C ASP A 48 34.61 -27.98 14.55
N ILE A 49 34.39 -28.86 15.53
CA ILE A 49 33.07 -29.08 16.13
C ILE A 49 32.62 -27.85 16.91
N GLN A 50 33.49 -27.21 17.70
CA GLN A 50 33.14 -25.96 18.38
C GLN A 50 32.79 -24.84 17.40
N ALA A 51 33.56 -24.69 16.32
CA ALA A 51 33.33 -23.69 15.29
C ALA A 51 31.97 -23.89 14.61
N PHE A 52 31.57 -25.14 14.35
CA PHE A 52 30.25 -25.45 13.80
C PHE A 52 29.11 -24.99 14.71
N PHE A 53 29.14 -25.32 16.01
CA PHE A 53 28.09 -24.93 16.96
C PHE A 53 28.05 -23.41 17.17
N SER A 54 29.21 -22.74 17.15
CA SER A 54 29.28 -21.28 17.17
C SER A 54 28.58 -20.67 15.95
N GLY A 55 28.89 -21.15 14.75
CA GLY A 55 28.26 -20.69 13.50
C GLY A 55 26.75 -20.95 13.46
N LEU A 56 26.31 -22.10 13.98
CA LEU A 56 24.88 -22.43 14.12
C LEU A 56 24.17 -21.42 15.02
N ASN A 57 24.74 -21.13 16.20
CA ASN A 57 24.16 -20.18 17.15
C ASN A 57 24.12 -18.76 16.60
N THR A 58 25.18 -18.31 15.91
CA THR A 58 25.19 -17.01 15.22
C THR A 58 24.11 -16.92 14.15
N THR A 59 23.94 -17.97 13.35
CA THR A 59 22.90 -18.03 12.31
C THR A 59 21.50 -17.99 12.92
N ALA A 60 21.27 -18.76 13.99
CA ALA A 60 20.00 -18.81 14.69
C ALA A 60 19.64 -17.47 15.35
N GLN A 61 20.63 -16.78 15.93
CA GLN A 61 20.46 -15.43 16.46
C GLN A 61 20.10 -14.45 15.33
N GLY A 62 20.77 -14.53 14.18
CA GLY A 62 20.46 -13.68 13.02
C GLY A 62 19.01 -13.82 12.53
N TYR A 63 18.45 -15.03 12.54
CA TYR A 63 17.02 -15.21 12.24
C TYR A 63 16.12 -14.60 13.31
N CYS A 64 16.45 -14.77 14.59
CA CYS A 64 15.68 -14.17 15.69
C CYS A 64 15.65 -12.64 15.58
N ASP A 65 16.80 -12.02 15.33
CA ASP A 65 16.94 -10.58 15.13
C ASP A 65 16.14 -10.10 13.92
N TRP A 66 16.16 -10.86 12.81
CA TRP A 66 15.39 -10.53 11.62
C TRP A 66 13.89 -10.53 11.87
N PHE A 67 13.36 -11.55 12.58
CA PHE A 67 11.93 -11.63 12.91
C PHE A 67 11.47 -10.49 13.82
N GLN A 68 12.30 -10.07 14.76
CA GLN A 68 12.00 -8.93 15.64
C GLN A 68 11.92 -7.61 14.85
N ASN A 69 12.83 -7.43 13.89
CA ASN A 69 12.91 -6.20 13.09
C ASN A 69 11.94 -6.18 11.89
N THR A 70 11.32 -7.32 11.55
CA THR A 70 10.46 -7.48 10.38
C THR A 70 9.08 -8.07 10.75
N PRO A 71 8.26 -7.34 11.53
CA PRO A 71 6.90 -7.79 11.82
C PRO A 71 6.06 -7.83 10.53
N LEU A 72 5.76 -9.04 10.04
CA LEU A 72 5.07 -9.27 8.76
C LEU A 72 3.67 -8.65 8.67
N SER A 73 3.01 -8.44 9.82
CA SER A 73 1.71 -7.77 9.89
C SER A 73 1.78 -6.27 9.57
N VAL A 74 2.96 -5.66 9.71
CA VAL A 74 3.20 -4.24 9.46
C VAL A 74 3.91 -4.08 8.12
N TYR A 75 3.20 -4.36 7.04
CA TYR A 75 3.72 -4.28 5.66
C TYR A 75 4.19 -2.87 5.24
N THR A 76 3.87 -1.84 6.01
CA THR A 76 4.39 -0.47 5.84
C THR A 76 5.84 -0.33 6.33
N ASN A 77 6.40 -1.32 7.04
CA ASN A 77 7.79 -1.29 7.48
C ASN A 77 8.76 -1.22 6.28
N ALA A 78 9.83 -0.43 6.40
CA ALA A 78 10.86 -0.28 5.38
C ALA A 78 11.60 -1.59 5.05
N ASN A 79 11.70 -2.52 6.01
CA ASN A 79 12.32 -3.84 5.84
C ASN A 79 11.48 -4.80 4.98
N ILE A 80 10.20 -4.49 4.76
CA ILE A 80 9.29 -5.28 3.91
C ILE A 80 9.23 -4.61 2.54
N ASN A 81 10.07 -5.06 1.62
CA ASN A 81 10.21 -4.50 0.28
C ASN A 81 10.44 -5.61 -0.78
N GLY A 82 10.29 -5.24 -2.06
CA GLY A 82 10.50 -6.11 -3.20
C GLY A 82 9.72 -7.43 -3.13
N PRO A 83 10.37 -8.58 -3.40
CA PRO A 83 9.70 -9.88 -3.40
C PRO A 83 9.08 -10.28 -2.06
N LEU A 84 9.64 -9.81 -0.92
CA LEU A 84 9.07 -10.07 0.40
C LEU A 84 7.71 -9.37 0.54
N LEU A 85 7.61 -8.13 0.06
CA LEU A 85 6.36 -7.38 0.07
C LEU A 85 5.31 -8.04 -0.84
N ASP A 86 5.71 -8.54 -2.01
CA ASP A 86 4.82 -9.28 -2.91
C ASP A 86 4.29 -10.56 -2.26
N TRP A 87 5.17 -11.31 -1.59
CA TRP A 87 4.79 -12.51 -0.86
C TRP A 87 3.84 -12.18 0.31
N VAL A 88 4.10 -11.12 1.06
CA VAL A 88 3.21 -10.67 2.16
C VAL A 88 1.86 -10.24 1.61
N GLY A 89 1.82 -9.35 0.62
CA GLY A 89 0.57 -8.81 0.08
C GLY A 89 -0.27 -9.85 -0.66
N GLN A 90 0.33 -10.62 -1.56
CA GLN A 90 -0.38 -11.65 -2.32
C GLN A 90 -0.63 -12.90 -1.48
N GLY A 91 0.34 -13.35 -0.67
CA GLY A 91 0.24 -14.58 0.10
C GLY A 91 -0.70 -14.47 1.30
N LEU A 92 -0.60 -13.41 2.11
CA LEU A 92 -1.42 -13.26 3.31
C LEU A 92 -2.76 -12.59 3.02
N TYR A 93 -2.81 -11.61 2.11
CA TYR A 93 -3.99 -10.78 1.88
C TYR A 93 -4.66 -11.01 0.52
N GLY A 94 -4.05 -11.78 -0.38
CA GLY A 94 -4.61 -12.02 -1.73
C GLY A 94 -4.61 -10.78 -2.64
N ILE A 95 -3.92 -9.71 -2.26
CA ILE A 95 -3.87 -8.45 -3.03
C ILE A 95 -2.57 -8.44 -3.83
N SER A 96 -2.66 -8.58 -5.15
CA SER A 96 -1.49 -8.53 -6.04
C SER A 96 -1.04 -7.10 -6.32
N ARG A 97 0.24 -6.95 -6.68
CA ARG A 97 0.81 -5.68 -7.07
C ARG A 97 0.12 -5.15 -8.34
N PRO A 98 -0.37 -3.89 -8.32
CA PRO A 98 -1.07 -3.35 -9.47
C PRO A 98 -0.11 -2.99 -10.61
N VAL A 99 -0.66 -2.97 -11.82
CA VAL A 99 0.05 -2.51 -13.02
C VAL A 99 -0.56 -1.19 -13.45
N LEU A 100 0.25 -0.12 -13.39
CA LEU A 100 -0.16 1.21 -13.79
C LEU A 100 -0.10 1.30 -15.32
N SER A 101 -1.21 1.68 -15.93
CA SER A 101 -1.30 1.85 -17.39
C SER A 101 -1.97 3.15 -17.73
N THR A 102 -1.28 3.98 -18.51
CA THR A 102 -1.80 5.26 -19.04
C THR A 102 -2.44 5.10 -20.41
N LEU A 103 -2.78 3.87 -20.82
CA LEU A 103 -3.30 3.56 -22.14
C LEU A 103 -4.51 4.44 -22.48
N THR A 104 -4.28 5.39 -23.39
CA THR A 104 -5.32 6.26 -23.91
C THR A 104 -5.67 5.77 -25.31
N THR A 105 -6.93 5.41 -25.51
CA THR A 105 -7.45 5.02 -26.82
C THR A 105 -8.11 6.23 -27.46
N ARG A 106 -7.56 6.71 -28.58
CA ARG A 106 -8.21 7.75 -29.39
C ARG A 106 -8.80 7.12 -30.64
N THR A 107 -10.13 7.14 -30.72
CA THR A 107 -10.86 6.74 -31.92
C THR A 107 -11.19 7.99 -32.74
N ILE A 108 -10.68 8.06 -33.97
CA ILE A 108 -10.97 9.16 -34.90
C ILE A 108 -12.08 8.67 -35.83
N GLY A 109 -13.23 9.37 -35.86
CA GLY A 109 -14.40 8.90 -36.61
C GLY A 109 -15.43 9.97 -37.00
N GLN A 110 -15.16 11.26 -36.78
CA GLN A 110 -16.06 12.32 -37.23
C GLN A 110 -15.57 12.94 -38.55
N VAL A 111 -16.49 13.10 -39.50
CA VAL A 111 -16.29 13.85 -40.75
C VAL A 111 -15.79 15.26 -40.42
N ASN A 112 -14.74 15.74 -41.12
CA ASN A 112 -14.04 17.03 -40.92
C ASN A 112 -13.21 17.21 -39.63
N SER A 113 -12.87 16.15 -38.89
CA SER A 113 -11.97 16.26 -37.72
C SER A 113 -10.46 16.27 -38.06
N VAL A 114 -10.10 15.97 -39.31
CA VAL A 114 -8.72 15.96 -39.83
C VAL A 114 -8.75 16.44 -41.29
N ALA A 115 -7.63 16.98 -41.79
CA ALA A 115 -7.52 17.50 -43.16
C ALA A 115 -7.95 16.46 -44.22
N ALA A 116 -8.60 16.92 -45.28
CA ALA A 116 -9.01 16.06 -46.40
C ALA A 116 -7.79 15.33 -47.01
N ASN A 117 -7.95 14.06 -47.38
CA ASN A 117 -6.91 13.17 -47.92
C ASN A 117 -5.73 12.84 -46.98
N SER A 118 -5.80 13.08 -45.67
CA SER A 118 -4.73 12.63 -44.75
C SER A 118 -4.73 11.13 -44.49
N PHE A 119 -5.80 10.40 -44.85
CA PHE A 119 -5.94 8.97 -44.65
C PHE A 119 -6.64 8.28 -45.82
N ALA A 120 -6.31 7.00 -46.06
CA ALA A 120 -6.94 6.18 -47.11
C ALA A 120 -8.43 5.95 -46.85
N VAL A 121 -9.23 5.99 -47.92
CA VAL A 121 -10.70 5.81 -47.88
C VAL A 121 -11.06 4.42 -47.33
N ASN A 122 -12.13 4.36 -46.53
CA ASN A 122 -12.71 3.13 -45.95
C ASN A 122 -11.81 2.39 -44.91
N ARG A 123 -11.10 3.14 -44.04
CA ARG A 123 -10.31 2.55 -42.94
C ARG A 123 -10.69 3.12 -41.57
N HIS A 124 -10.63 2.26 -40.55
CA HIS A 124 -10.79 2.59 -39.14
C HIS A 124 -9.40 2.63 -38.47
N PHE A 125 -9.08 3.74 -37.79
CA PHE A 125 -7.80 3.91 -37.10
C PHE A 125 -8.01 3.94 -35.59
N ILE A 126 -7.27 3.08 -34.89
CA ILE A 126 -7.20 3.06 -33.42
C ILE A 126 -5.76 3.40 -33.07
N ILE A 127 -5.54 4.59 -32.52
CA ILE A 127 -4.23 4.97 -31.99
C ILE A 127 -4.22 4.64 -30.50
N ARG A 128 -3.28 3.77 -30.11
CA ARG A 128 -3.03 3.35 -28.74
C ARG A 128 -1.68 3.91 -28.32
N SER A 129 -1.67 4.80 -27.34
CA SER A 129 -0.45 5.31 -26.74
C SER A 129 -0.59 5.20 -25.23
N GLY A 130 0.45 4.69 -24.58
CA GLY A 130 0.48 4.52 -23.13
C GLY A 130 1.75 3.82 -22.68
N THR A 131 2.11 4.08 -21.43
CA THR A 131 3.18 3.35 -20.74
C THR A 131 2.51 2.37 -19.79
N VAL A 132 3.09 1.17 -19.70
CA VAL A 132 2.71 0.15 -18.72
C VAL A 132 3.90 -0.04 -17.81
N SER A 133 3.71 0.18 -16.51
CA SER A 133 4.72 -0.07 -15.50
C SER A 133 4.11 -0.80 -14.31
N VAL A 134 4.86 -1.72 -13.74
CA VAL A 134 4.51 -2.32 -12.45
C VAL A 134 4.60 -1.23 -11.38
N ALA A 135 3.69 -1.23 -10.41
CA ALA A 135 3.72 -0.26 -9.32
C ALA A 135 4.95 -0.44 -8.43
N ASP A 136 5.57 0.67 -8.01
CA ASP A 136 6.66 0.66 -7.04
C ASP A 136 6.18 0.19 -5.65
N ASP A 137 7.12 -0.17 -4.77
CA ASP A 137 6.81 -0.66 -3.42
C ASP A 137 5.97 0.32 -2.61
N ASP A 138 6.27 1.62 -2.69
CA ASP A 138 5.50 2.66 -2.01
C ASP A 138 4.04 2.68 -2.50
N ILE A 139 3.80 2.64 -3.82
CA ILE A 139 2.45 2.57 -4.39
C ILE A 139 1.73 1.29 -3.95
N TYR A 140 2.44 0.16 -3.95
CA TYR A 140 1.85 -1.11 -3.54
C TYR A 140 1.45 -1.11 -2.06
N LYS A 141 2.31 -0.61 -1.17
CA LYS A 141 1.98 -0.43 0.25
C LYS A 141 0.79 0.51 0.45
N ARG A 142 0.70 1.61 -0.31
CA ARG A 142 -0.48 2.51 -0.29
C ARG A 142 -1.76 1.79 -0.71
N VAL A 143 -1.70 0.91 -1.69
CA VAL A 143 -2.84 0.10 -2.15
C VAL A 143 -3.23 -0.94 -1.09
N LEU A 144 -2.27 -1.59 -0.44
CA LEU A 144 -2.54 -2.48 0.69
C LEU A 144 -3.23 -1.71 1.83
N THR A 145 -2.69 -0.54 2.21
CA THR A 145 -3.30 0.31 3.24
C THR A 145 -4.71 0.74 2.87
N TRP A 146 -4.98 1.04 1.60
CA TRP A 146 -6.33 1.42 1.15
C TRP A 146 -7.39 0.38 1.52
N HIS A 147 -7.03 -0.91 1.44
CA HIS A 147 -7.93 -2.03 1.71
C HIS A 147 -7.91 -2.50 3.16
N LEU A 148 -6.73 -2.54 3.78
CA LEU A 148 -6.50 -3.21 5.06
C LEU A 148 -6.54 -2.27 6.27
N TYR A 149 -6.60 -0.95 6.06
CA TYR A 149 -6.57 -0.01 7.16
C TYR A 149 -7.86 -0.04 7.99
N LEU A 150 -7.74 -0.45 9.25
CA LEU A 150 -8.86 -0.57 10.18
C LEU A 150 -9.29 0.76 10.83
N GLY A 151 -8.47 1.81 10.75
CA GLY A 151 -8.72 3.09 11.41
C GLY A 151 -9.76 4.01 10.74
N ASP A 152 -10.42 3.57 9.66
CA ASP A 152 -11.41 4.40 8.92
C ASP A 152 -12.81 4.43 9.56
N GLY A 153 -12.97 3.81 10.73
CA GLY A 153 -14.24 3.76 11.45
C GLY A 153 -15.24 2.76 10.87
N ARG A 154 -16.33 2.52 11.61
CA ARG A 154 -17.34 1.51 11.26
C ARG A 154 -18.28 1.93 10.12
N GLN A 155 -18.38 3.23 9.84
CA GLN A 155 -19.20 3.76 8.76
C GLN A 155 -18.39 4.75 7.91
N MET A 156 -18.28 4.47 6.61
CA MET A 156 -17.55 5.34 5.70
C MET A 156 -18.38 6.59 5.39
N SER A 157 -17.93 7.73 5.90
CA SER A 157 -18.46 9.05 5.54
C SER A 157 -17.56 9.75 4.52
N VAL A 158 -18.02 10.86 3.93
CA VAL A 158 -17.21 11.66 3.02
C VAL A 158 -15.93 12.18 3.70
N GLN A 159 -15.97 12.48 5.00
CA GLN A 159 -14.78 12.91 5.75
C GLN A 159 -13.76 11.78 5.91
N TRP A 160 -14.21 10.56 6.21
CA TRP A 160 -13.34 9.39 6.26
C TRP A 160 -12.77 9.05 4.89
N MET A 161 -13.55 9.19 3.82
CA MET A 161 -13.06 9.05 2.46
C MET A 161 -11.96 10.08 2.15
N LYS A 162 -12.13 11.34 2.54
CA LYS A 162 -11.07 12.34 2.42
C LYS A 162 -9.80 11.95 3.19
N ARG A 163 -9.92 11.44 4.42
CA ARG A 163 -8.77 10.94 5.18
C ARG A 163 -8.07 9.79 4.49
N ARG A 164 -8.82 8.83 3.94
CA ARG A 164 -8.27 7.69 3.22
C ARG A 164 -7.52 8.14 1.95
N ILE A 165 -8.12 9.04 1.17
CA ILE A 165 -7.45 9.65 0.01
C ILE A 165 -6.20 10.41 0.45
N ALA A 166 -6.26 11.16 1.55
CA ALA A 166 -5.12 11.92 2.05
C ALA A 166 -3.95 11.01 2.45
N ARG A 167 -4.21 9.91 3.17
CA ARG A 167 -3.19 8.91 3.50
C ARG A 167 -2.55 8.33 2.23
N PHE A 168 -3.38 8.02 1.24
CA PHE A 168 -2.88 7.54 -0.05
C PHE A 168 -1.99 8.58 -0.76
N LEU A 169 -2.31 9.87 -0.69
CA LEU A 169 -1.56 10.91 -1.41
C LEU A 169 -0.30 11.41 -0.69
N PHE A 170 -0.36 11.52 0.64
CA PHE A 170 0.65 12.24 1.42
C PHE A 170 1.41 11.37 2.42
N GLY A 171 0.85 10.23 2.86
CA GLY A 171 1.50 9.38 3.85
C GLY A 171 2.53 8.48 3.21
N ALA A 172 3.81 8.55 3.60
CA ALA A 172 4.86 7.64 3.09
C ALA A 172 4.46 6.17 3.29
N ASP A 173 4.57 5.34 2.26
CA ASP A 173 4.15 3.93 2.28
C ASP A 173 2.67 3.72 2.70
N GLY A 174 1.83 4.77 2.59
CA GLY A 174 0.45 4.77 3.06
C GLY A 174 0.28 4.98 4.56
N SER A 175 1.30 5.44 5.28
CA SER A 175 1.20 5.81 6.71
C SER A 175 0.09 6.82 7.00
N ASP A 176 -0.36 6.86 8.27
CA ASP A 176 -1.36 7.84 8.70
C ASP A 176 -0.80 9.27 8.65
N ILE A 177 -1.68 10.25 8.47
CA ILE A 177 -1.29 11.64 8.31
C ILE A 177 -2.11 12.58 9.21
N PRO A 178 -1.58 13.78 9.52
CA PRO A 178 -2.32 14.82 10.21
C PRO A 178 -3.55 15.30 9.42
N VAL A 179 -4.53 15.86 10.13
CA VAL A 179 -5.81 16.30 9.55
C VAL A 179 -5.67 17.49 8.59
N ASP A 180 -4.58 18.26 8.66
CA ASP A 180 -4.41 19.49 7.89
C ASP A 180 -4.36 19.27 6.37
N TYR A 181 -3.85 18.11 5.95
CA TYR A 181 -3.77 17.72 4.55
C TYR A 181 -5.14 17.51 3.88
N LEU A 182 -6.22 17.33 4.65
CA LEU A 182 -7.56 17.14 4.10
C LEU A 182 -8.05 18.37 3.32
N ARG A 183 -7.53 19.56 3.61
CA ARG A 183 -7.90 20.80 2.94
C ARG A 183 -7.52 20.81 1.45
N GLN A 184 -6.54 20.00 1.06
CA GLN A 184 -6.07 19.87 -0.31
C GLN A 184 -6.95 18.94 -1.16
N ILE A 185 -7.96 18.28 -0.55
CA ILE A 185 -8.80 17.29 -1.21
C ILE A 185 -10.24 17.78 -1.29
N GLY A 186 -10.71 17.95 -2.52
CA GLY A 186 -12.10 18.26 -2.85
C GLY A 186 -12.88 16.98 -3.16
N ILE A 187 -14.11 16.87 -2.65
CA ILE A 187 -15.10 15.91 -3.14
C ILE A 187 -16.36 16.71 -3.42
N THR A 188 -16.72 16.83 -4.69
CA THR A 188 -17.87 17.61 -5.15
C THR A 188 -18.72 16.79 -6.11
N GLN A 189 -19.99 17.15 -6.26
CA GLN A 189 -20.76 16.67 -7.41
C GLN A 189 -20.35 17.48 -8.65
N PRO A 190 -20.20 16.85 -9.82
CA PRO A 190 -19.99 17.59 -11.05
C PRO A 190 -21.21 18.49 -11.28
N ASN A 191 -20.97 19.76 -11.64
CA ASN A 191 -22.05 20.70 -11.93
C ASN A 191 -22.93 20.14 -13.05
N LEU A 192 -24.12 19.69 -12.68
CA LEU A 192 -25.17 19.41 -13.63
C LEU A 192 -25.76 20.75 -14.08
N PRO A 193 -25.87 21.03 -15.39
CA PRO A 193 -26.77 22.09 -15.83
C PRO A 193 -28.16 21.75 -15.25
N PRO A 194 -28.88 22.73 -14.69
CA PRO A 194 -30.16 22.49 -14.04
C PRO A 194 -31.06 21.69 -14.99
N THR A 195 -31.56 20.55 -14.50
CA THR A 195 -32.57 19.75 -15.18
C THR A 195 -33.80 20.65 -15.38
N GLY A 196 -33.91 21.23 -16.57
CA GLY A 196 -34.93 22.24 -16.87
C GLY A 196 -34.44 23.49 -17.59
N ALA A 197 -33.13 23.63 -17.88
CA ALA A 197 -32.69 24.68 -18.80
C ALA A 197 -33.13 24.35 -20.24
N THR A 198 -34.36 24.70 -20.59
CA THR A 198 -34.81 24.95 -21.96
C THR A 198 -34.08 26.18 -22.48
N GLY A 199 -32.79 26.03 -22.77
CA GLY A 199 -32.12 26.92 -23.70
C GLY A 199 -32.79 26.72 -25.05
N SER A 200 -33.68 27.62 -25.43
CA SER A 200 -34.16 27.77 -26.80
C SER A 200 -32.94 28.05 -27.67
N VAL A 201 -32.44 27.02 -28.34
CA VAL A 201 -31.49 27.20 -29.44
C VAL A 201 -32.23 28.01 -30.50
N ALA A 202 -31.65 29.12 -30.94
CA ALA A 202 -32.15 29.86 -32.10
C ALA A 202 -32.36 28.86 -33.24
N VAL A 203 -33.58 28.85 -33.80
CA VAL A 203 -33.96 28.01 -34.92
C VAL A 203 -32.98 28.33 -36.06
N ASN A 204 -32.12 27.36 -36.43
CA ASN A 204 -31.20 27.30 -37.59
C ASN A 204 -29.68 27.09 -37.35
N THR A 205 -29.18 26.86 -36.13
CA THR A 205 -27.72 26.62 -35.92
C THR A 205 -27.33 25.18 -35.57
N ALA A 206 -28.28 24.24 -35.44
CA ALA A 206 -27.98 22.85 -35.10
C ALA A 206 -28.36 21.90 -36.24
N ALA A 207 -27.42 21.04 -36.64
CA ALA A 207 -27.66 19.97 -37.61
C ALA A 207 -28.80 19.06 -37.13
N VAL A 208 -29.70 18.70 -38.06
CA VAL A 208 -31.02 18.07 -37.86
C VAL A 208 -30.97 16.74 -37.10
N ASN A 209 -29.80 16.14 -36.89
CA ASN A 209 -29.62 14.87 -36.17
C ASN A 209 -28.61 14.96 -35.02
N THR A 210 -28.62 16.04 -34.24
CA THR A 210 -27.84 16.06 -33.00
C THR A 210 -28.60 15.30 -31.92
N ILE A 211 -28.25 14.02 -31.73
CA ILE A 211 -28.70 13.24 -30.57
C ILE A 211 -28.24 13.99 -29.32
N LYS A 212 -29.17 14.64 -28.61
CA LYS A 212 -28.89 15.15 -27.28
C LYS A 212 -28.60 13.93 -26.40
N ALA A 213 -27.33 13.65 -26.13
CA ALA A 213 -26.95 12.63 -25.16
C ALA A 213 -27.67 12.97 -23.86
N ARG A 214 -28.60 12.11 -23.42
CA ARG A 214 -29.25 12.25 -22.12
C ARG A 214 -28.16 12.22 -21.06
N SER A 215 -27.88 13.37 -20.45
CA SER A 215 -26.94 13.51 -19.33
C SER A 215 -27.55 12.95 -18.04
N GLN A 216 -28.01 11.70 -18.07
CA GLN A 216 -28.52 10.97 -16.90
C GLN A 216 -27.42 10.18 -16.18
N LYS A 217 -26.19 10.18 -16.69
CA LYS A 217 -25.01 9.53 -16.06
C LYS A 217 -24.45 10.30 -14.86
N ALA A 218 -24.98 11.48 -14.56
CA ALA A 218 -24.42 12.39 -13.56
C ALA A 218 -25.06 12.31 -12.17
N ALA A 219 -26.25 11.71 -12.01
CA ALA A 219 -26.94 11.65 -10.71
C ALA A 219 -26.21 10.80 -9.64
N ARG A 220 -25.21 10.03 -10.03
CA ARG A 220 -24.41 9.16 -9.15
C ARG A 220 -22.91 9.28 -9.39
N THR A 221 -22.44 10.43 -9.88
CA THR A 221 -21.00 10.66 -10.08
C THR A 221 -20.51 11.71 -9.08
N LEU A 222 -19.39 11.42 -8.40
CA LEU A 222 -18.66 12.38 -7.59
C LEU A 222 -17.30 12.66 -8.23
N GLN A 223 -16.87 13.90 -8.14
CA GLN A 223 -15.55 14.33 -8.57
C GLN A 223 -14.64 14.48 -7.34
N ILE A 224 -13.51 13.79 -7.38
CA ILE A 224 -12.41 13.94 -6.44
C ILE A 224 -11.41 14.89 -7.09
N THR A 225 -11.13 16.00 -6.40
CA THR A 225 -10.16 17.00 -6.85
C THR A 225 -8.95 16.93 -5.94
N ILE A 226 -7.77 16.65 -6.50
CA ILE A 226 -6.53 16.41 -5.76
C ILE A 226 -5.34 17.12 -6.43
N PRO A 227 -4.23 17.40 -5.72
CA PRO A 227 -3.05 18.00 -6.31
C PRO A 227 -2.44 17.16 -7.44
N ASN A 228 -1.91 17.81 -8.48
CA ASN A 228 -1.15 17.12 -9.53
C ASN A 228 0.25 16.75 -9.04
N SER A 229 0.41 15.52 -8.58
CA SER A 229 1.68 14.89 -8.21
C SER A 229 1.82 13.52 -8.86
N SER A 230 3.01 12.92 -8.84
CA SER A 230 3.22 11.55 -9.33
C SER A 230 2.29 10.55 -8.62
N ILE A 231 2.14 10.67 -7.29
CA ILE A 231 1.21 9.86 -6.49
C ILE A 231 -0.24 10.18 -6.83
N GLY A 232 -0.58 11.44 -7.10
CA GLY A 232 -1.92 11.84 -7.55
C GLY A 232 -2.29 11.22 -8.90
N GLN A 233 -1.35 11.17 -9.84
CA GLN A 233 -1.52 10.50 -11.13
C GLN A 233 -1.67 8.98 -10.94
N ALA A 234 -0.84 8.36 -10.10
CA ALA A 234 -0.98 6.94 -9.77
C ALA A 234 -2.34 6.64 -9.13
N PHE A 235 -2.82 7.48 -8.20
CA PHE A 235 -4.14 7.37 -7.60
C PHE A 235 -5.26 7.44 -8.64
N GLN A 236 -5.19 8.41 -9.57
CA GLN A 236 -6.16 8.53 -10.67
C GLN A 236 -6.21 7.25 -11.52
N ILE A 237 -5.05 6.72 -11.90
CA ILE A 237 -4.94 5.48 -12.69
C ILE A 237 -5.55 4.31 -11.90
N LEU A 238 -5.12 4.09 -10.67
CA LEU A 238 -5.55 2.97 -9.83
C LEU A 238 -7.06 2.98 -9.55
N LEU A 239 -7.63 4.17 -9.29
CA LEU A 239 -9.08 4.30 -9.10
C LEU A 239 -9.84 4.03 -10.41
N SER A 240 -9.34 4.54 -11.54
CA SER A 240 -9.98 4.35 -12.85
C SER A 240 -9.94 2.90 -13.34
N GLN A 241 -8.90 2.16 -12.97
CA GLN A 241 -8.71 0.75 -13.30
C GLN A 241 -9.42 -0.20 -12.32
N GLY A 242 -9.97 0.33 -11.22
CA GLY A 242 -10.71 -0.46 -10.23
C GLY A 242 -9.84 -1.19 -9.20
N TYR A 243 -8.55 -0.85 -9.08
CA TYR A 243 -7.69 -1.41 -8.03
C TYR A 243 -8.07 -0.89 -6.62
N LEU A 244 -8.68 0.29 -6.55
CA LEU A 244 -9.10 0.92 -5.29
C LEU A 244 -10.61 0.78 -5.12
N ALA A 245 -11.02 -0.07 -4.18
CA ALA A 245 -12.42 -0.28 -3.86
C ALA A 245 -12.98 0.90 -3.04
N VAL A 246 -14.14 1.42 -3.44
CA VAL A 246 -14.84 2.51 -2.75
C VAL A 246 -16.19 2.00 -2.22
N PRO A 247 -16.54 2.24 -0.95
CA PRO A 247 -17.73 1.65 -0.32
C PRO A 247 -19.03 2.41 -0.62
N PHE A 248 -19.06 3.24 -1.66
CA PHE A 248 -20.23 4.04 -2.03
C PHE A 248 -20.82 3.56 -3.34
N GLN A 249 -22.15 3.59 -3.46
CA GLN A 249 -22.86 3.29 -4.71
C GLN A 249 -22.85 4.48 -5.68
N VAL A 250 -21.68 5.08 -5.87
CA VAL A 250 -21.45 6.21 -6.79
C VAL A 250 -20.16 5.98 -7.57
N THR A 251 -20.12 6.48 -8.80
CA THR A 251 -18.92 6.49 -9.63
C THR A 251 -18.04 7.67 -9.21
N PHE A 252 -16.76 7.44 -9.01
CA PHE A 252 -15.81 8.50 -8.74
C PHE A 252 -15.00 8.83 -9.99
N THR A 253 -14.77 10.11 -10.21
CA THR A 253 -13.87 10.63 -11.23
C THR A 253 -12.80 11.47 -10.55
N VAL A 254 -11.54 11.28 -10.90
CA VAL A 254 -10.42 12.02 -10.31
C VAL A 254 -9.99 13.10 -11.28
N VAL A 255 -9.90 14.33 -10.79
CA VAL A 255 -9.40 15.50 -11.51
C VAL A 255 -8.19 16.04 -10.77
N LEU A 256 -7.08 16.13 -11.48
CA LEU A 256 -5.83 16.70 -10.99
C LEU A 256 -5.93 18.23 -11.07
N GLN A 257 -5.63 18.91 -9.96
CA GLN A 257 -5.54 20.36 -9.92
C GLN A 257 -4.28 20.82 -10.65
N SER A 258 -4.45 21.76 -11.58
CA SER A 258 -3.37 22.45 -12.28
C SER A 258 -2.46 23.21 -11.33
#